data_AF-X1KG30-F1
#
_entry.id   AF-X1KG30-F1
#
_cell.length_a   1.000
_cell.length_b   1.000
_cell.length_c   1.000
_cell.angle_alpha   90.00
_cell.angle_beta   90.00
_cell.angle_gamma   90.00
#
_symmetry.space_group_name_H-M   'P 1'
#
loop_
_entity.id
_entity.type
_entity.pdbx_description
1 polymer ?
#
loop_
_entity_poly.entity_id
_entity_poly.type
_entity_poly.pdbx_seq_one_letter_code
_entity_poly.pdbx_strand_id
1 'polypeptide(L)'
;QTYRARTILIKDKSKDKLLVVVTNITREEEPDPKKIVERYAHRWEAQENPFKRMKPSVYLDTNHGLKAKELPTNRTLLSKRQKLEDTIVAKQTKIQKAQDVKRQAQQELKHGQESYHEISQKTENQLKDVTSLLRQAPTRTARLLQRQSKFFRQKEKIAQRWLKKTTKLNSTIQEKTVLIRSHQKSLNQAQTKLSKLPVEERLYEIDTSKDQFMTNLEVALTNADLYFKEHFLPPAYKRYDFKTIRDILYAQSGTVRQTLKEIKVFLKPYAQEPEHQKLAEYAARKFNQAQVYTS
;
A
#
# COMPACT_ATOMS: atom_id res chain seq x y z
N GLN A 1 -6.48 -8.82 -27.01
CA GLN A 1 -7.62 -8.09 -27.61
C GLN A 1 -7.21 -6.64 -27.80
N THR A 2 -7.17 -6.17 -29.05
CA THR A 2 -6.82 -4.78 -29.36
C THR A 2 -8.09 -3.95 -29.31
N TYR A 3 -8.30 -3.18 -28.23
CA TYR A 3 -9.44 -2.29 -28.11
C TYR A 3 -9.26 -1.12 -29.08
N ARG A 4 -10.10 -1.04 -30.12
CA ARG A 4 -10.14 0.11 -31.03
C ARG A 4 -10.99 1.21 -30.39
N ALA A 5 -10.36 2.30 -29.99
CA ALA A 5 -11.04 3.48 -29.48
C ALA A 5 -11.04 4.59 -30.55
N ARG A 6 -12.18 5.27 -30.70
CA ARG A 6 -12.34 6.47 -31.52
C ARG A 6 -12.09 7.70 -30.64
N THR A 7 -11.30 8.64 -31.14
CA THR A 7 -10.99 9.90 -30.47
C THR A 7 -11.62 11.07 -31.21
N ILE A 8 -12.30 11.96 -30.47
CA ILE A 8 -12.95 13.16 -30.98
C ILE A 8 -12.36 14.37 -30.26
N LEU A 9 -11.93 15.38 -31.02
CA LEU A 9 -11.40 16.64 -30.49
C LEU A 9 -12.48 17.72 -30.53
N ILE A 10 -12.67 18.40 -29.41
CA ILE A 10 -13.64 19.48 -29.24
C ILE A 10 -12.88 20.75 -28.88
N LYS A 11 -13.14 21.85 -29.59
CA LYS A 11 -12.63 23.17 -29.21
C LYS A 11 -13.66 23.89 -28.34
N ASP A 12 -13.36 24.06 -27.06
CA ASP A 12 -14.14 24.92 -26.18
C ASP A 12 -13.84 26.39 -26.49
N LYS A 13 -14.80 27.07 -27.12
CA LYS A 13 -14.68 28.49 -27.50
C LYS A 13 -14.57 29.43 -26.31
N SER A 14 -15.04 29.02 -25.12
CA SER A 14 -15.05 29.87 -23.92
C SER A 14 -13.75 29.85 -23.13
N LYS A 15 -13.02 28.73 -23.20
CA LYS A 15 -11.79 28.50 -22.42
C LYS A 15 -10.52 28.40 -23.26
N ASP A 16 -10.65 28.54 -24.59
CA ASP A 16 -9.61 28.31 -25.60
C ASP A 16 -8.80 27.03 -25.35
N LYS A 17 -9.51 25.95 -24.99
CA LYS A 17 -8.94 24.65 -24.66
C LYS A 17 -9.49 23.58 -25.60
N LEU A 18 -8.61 22.65 -25.99
CA LEU A 18 -8.99 21.44 -26.71
C LEU A 18 -9.33 20.34 -25.70
N LEU A 19 -10.53 19.79 -25.83
CA LEU A 19 -11.02 18.68 -25.04
C LEU A 19 -11.03 17.41 -25.91
N VAL A 20 -10.75 16.27 -25.29
CA VAL A 20 -10.69 14.99 -25.98
C VAL A 20 -11.78 14.07 -25.43
N VAL A 21 -12.64 13.58 -26.31
CA VAL A 21 -13.62 12.52 -25.99
C VAL A 21 -13.14 11.22 -26.64
N VAL A 22 -12.96 10.19 -25.83
CA VAL A 22 -12.57 8.86 -26.27
C VAL A 22 -13.77 7.92 -26.09
N THR A 23 -14.13 7.18 -27.14
CA THR A 23 -15.29 6.30 -27.14
C THR A 23 -14.99 4.97 -27.85
N ASN A 24 -15.72 3.92 -27.48
CA ASN A 24 -15.76 2.65 -28.19
C ASN A 24 -16.83 2.62 -29.30
N ILE A 25 -17.65 3.66 -29.42
CA ILE A 25 -18.65 3.78 -30.48
C ILE A 25 -17.94 3.90 -31.84
N THR A 26 -18.24 2.97 -32.72
CA THR A 26 -17.64 2.90 -34.06
C THR A 26 -18.21 3.97 -34.99
N ARG A 27 -17.56 4.21 -36.12
CA ARG A 27 -18.09 5.12 -37.16
C ARG A 27 -19.33 4.57 -37.87
N GLU A 28 -19.51 3.25 -37.82
CA GLU A 28 -20.68 2.56 -38.40
C GLU A 28 -21.93 2.76 -37.52
N GLU A 29 -21.78 2.72 -36.20
CA GLU A 29 -22.88 2.90 -35.24
C GLU A 29 -23.37 4.35 -35.13
N GLU A 30 -22.45 5.33 -35.08
CA GLU A 30 -22.81 6.74 -35.09
C GLU A 30 -21.78 7.53 -35.92
N PRO A 31 -22.09 7.82 -37.21
CA PRO A 31 -21.19 8.55 -38.09
C PRO A 31 -20.90 9.96 -37.57
N ASP A 32 -21.92 10.64 -37.04
CA ASP A 32 -21.83 12.04 -36.61
C ASP A 32 -21.14 12.16 -35.24
N PRO A 33 -19.91 12.71 -35.18
CA PRO A 33 -19.21 12.88 -33.91
C PRO A 33 -19.92 13.88 -32.98
N LYS A 34 -20.76 14.79 -33.49
CA LYS A 34 -21.46 15.77 -32.65
C LYS A 34 -22.43 15.11 -31.69
N LYS A 35 -23.22 14.13 -32.15
CA LYS A 35 -24.16 13.39 -31.29
C LYS A 35 -23.45 12.62 -30.17
N ILE A 36 -22.25 12.09 -30.43
CA ILE A 36 -21.43 11.43 -29.40
C ILE A 36 -21.00 12.45 -28.34
N VAL A 37 -20.59 13.64 -28.78
CA VAL A 37 -20.21 14.74 -27.88
C VAL A 37 -21.41 15.27 -27.10
N GLU A 38 -22.57 15.40 -27.72
CA GLU A 38 -23.82 15.81 -27.06
C GLU A 38 -24.26 14.79 -26.01
N ARG A 39 -24.19 13.49 -26.31
CA ARG A 39 -24.43 12.42 -25.33
C ARG A 39 -23.43 12.50 -24.17
N TYR A 40 -22.15 12.74 -24.45
CA TYR A 40 -21.14 12.91 -23.43
C TYR A 40 -21.38 14.18 -22.58
N ALA A 41 -21.84 15.27 -23.18
CA ALA A 41 -22.21 16.49 -22.45
C ALA A 41 -23.45 16.26 -21.56
N HIS A 42 -24.46 15.55 -22.06
CA HIS A 42 -25.65 15.17 -21.31
C HIS A 42 -25.35 14.23 -20.14
N ARG A 43 -24.18 13.57 -20.11
CA ARG A 43 -23.69 12.83 -18.93
C ARG A 43 -23.74 13.70 -17.67
N TRP A 44 -23.35 14.98 -17.79
CA TRP A 44 -23.33 15.88 -16.63
C TRP A 44 -24.74 16.12 -16.07
N GLU A 45 -25.72 16.26 -16.95
CA GLU A 45 -27.12 16.43 -16.56
C GLU A 45 -27.77 15.15 -16.05
N ALA A 46 -27.39 14.00 -16.59
CA ALA A 46 -27.97 12.70 -16.24
C ALA A 46 -27.26 11.97 -15.08
N GLN A 47 -26.00 12.31 -14.77
CA GLN A 47 -25.21 11.67 -13.72
C GLN A 47 -24.82 12.66 -12.63
N GLU A 48 -24.02 13.69 -12.94
CA GLU A 48 -23.45 14.58 -11.92
C GLU A 48 -24.47 15.54 -11.28
N ASN A 49 -25.43 16.05 -12.04
CA ASN A 49 -26.47 16.94 -11.52
C ASN A 49 -27.43 16.23 -10.54
N PRO A 50 -27.89 14.99 -10.80
CA PRO A 50 -28.61 14.17 -9.81
C PRO A 50 -27.83 14.02 -8.50
N PHE A 51 -26.55 13.65 -8.55
CA PHE A 51 -25.72 13.55 -7.34
C PHE A 51 -25.59 14.89 -6.60
N LYS A 52 -25.46 16.01 -7.31
CA LYS A 52 -25.44 17.34 -6.67
C LYS A 52 -26.78 17.70 -6.01
N ARG A 53 -27.91 17.31 -6.59
CA ARG A 53 -29.25 17.49 -6.01
C ARG A 53 -29.51 16.57 -4.82
N MET A 54 -28.90 15.38 -4.83
CA MET A 54 -28.96 14.41 -3.73
C MET A 54 -28.27 14.93 -2.47
N LYS A 55 -27.08 15.52 -2.59
CA LYS A 55 -26.25 15.95 -1.44
C LYS A 55 -27.03 16.65 -0.30
N PRO A 56 -27.80 17.73 -0.53
CA PRO A 56 -28.54 18.40 0.53
C PRO A 56 -29.81 17.67 0.98
N SER A 57 -30.38 16.81 0.13
CA SER A 57 -31.67 16.13 0.37
C SER A 57 -31.53 14.85 1.17
N VAL A 58 -30.34 14.24 1.12
CA VAL A 58 -30.11 12.85 1.51
C VAL A 58 -29.16 12.76 2.71
N TYR A 59 -28.57 13.87 3.16
CA TYR A 59 -27.62 13.89 4.27
C TYR A 59 -26.49 12.86 4.09
N LEU A 60 -25.99 12.70 2.86
CA LEU A 60 -24.84 11.83 2.53
C LEU A 60 -23.56 12.22 3.30
N ASP A 61 -23.57 13.37 3.96
CA ASP A 61 -22.53 13.90 4.85
C ASP A 61 -22.78 13.60 6.34
N THR A 62 -23.89 12.95 6.69
CA THR A 62 -24.19 12.54 8.07
C THR A 62 -23.68 11.14 8.37
N ASN A 63 -22.91 11.03 9.45
CA ASN A 63 -22.48 9.75 10.01
C ASN A 63 -23.60 9.21 10.91
N HIS A 64 -24.19 8.08 10.54
CA HIS A 64 -25.28 7.42 11.25
C HIS A 64 -24.76 6.38 12.26
N GLY A 65 -23.57 5.85 12.05
CA GLY A 65 -22.91 4.82 12.85
C GLY A 65 -21.65 5.32 13.54
N LEU A 66 -21.77 5.86 14.75
CA LEU A 66 -20.60 6.14 15.60
C LEU A 66 -20.73 5.43 16.93
N LYS A 67 -20.59 4.10 16.90
CA LYS A 67 -20.19 3.35 18.10
C LYS A 67 -18.83 2.74 17.81
N ALA A 68 -17.79 3.42 18.28
CA ALA A 68 -16.45 2.84 18.31
C ALA A 68 -16.50 1.60 19.20
N LYS A 69 -16.27 0.42 18.61
CA LYS A 69 -16.18 -0.82 19.36
C LYS A 69 -14.72 -1.02 19.74
N GLU A 70 -14.44 -1.04 21.03
CA GLU A 70 -13.13 -1.44 21.53
C GLU A 70 -12.90 -2.91 21.16
N LEU A 71 -11.82 -3.17 20.43
CA LEU A 71 -11.42 -4.54 20.12
C LEU A 71 -10.70 -5.13 21.33
N PRO A 72 -10.99 -6.41 21.69
CA PRO A 72 -10.36 -7.07 22.84
C PRO A 72 -8.84 -7.13 22.76
N THR A 73 -8.26 -6.98 21.56
CA THR A 73 -6.83 -7.09 21.35
C THR A 73 -6.38 -6.16 20.24
N ASN A 74 -5.36 -5.35 20.53
CA ASN A 74 -4.72 -4.53 19.52
C ASN A 74 -3.80 -5.39 18.63
N ARG A 75 -4.39 -6.01 17.60
CA ARG A 75 -3.68 -6.84 16.61
C ARG A 75 -2.49 -6.12 15.96
N THR A 76 -2.58 -4.80 15.82
CA THR A 76 -1.51 -4.00 15.19
C THR A 76 -0.30 -3.86 16.09
N LEU A 77 -0.52 -3.63 17.40
CA LEU A 77 0.54 -3.62 18.38
C LEU A 77 1.17 -5.01 18.55
N LEU A 78 0.36 -6.07 18.65
CA LEU A 78 0.87 -7.44 18.72
C LEU A 78 1.77 -7.78 17.52
N SER A 79 1.32 -7.44 16.31
CA SER A 79 2.10 -7.67 15.09
C SER A 79 3.40 -6.84 15.07
N LYS A 80 3.36 -5.59 15.56
CA LYS A 80 4.56 -4.75 15.68
C LYS A 80 5.54 -5.32 16.70
N ARG A 81 5.04 -5.77 17.86
CA ARG A 81 5.83 -6.40 18.93
C ARG A 81 6.52 -7.66 18.42
N GLN A 82 5.77 -8.58 17.82
CA GLN A 82 6.31 -9.82 17.26
C GLN A 82 7.43 -9.55 16.26
N LYS A 83 7.22 -8.62 15.31
CA LYS A 83 8.25 -8.25 14.32
C LYS A 83 9.53 -7.71 14.98
N LEU A 84 9.42 -6.96 16.07
CA LEU A 84 10.58 -6.46 16.80
C LEU A 84 11.29 -7.58 17.56
N GLU A 85 10.54 -8.47 18.20
CA GLU A 85 11.09 -9.66 18.89
C GLU A 85 11.83 -10.58 17.91
N ASP A 86 11.22 -10.90 16.75
CA ASP A 86 11.86 -11.68 15.68
C ASP A 86 13.15 -11.01 15.18
N THR A 87 13.12 -9.68 15.03
CA THR A 87 14.30 -8.90 14.63
C THR A 87 15.40 -9.00 15.67
N ILE A 88 15.07 -8.91 16.97
CA ILE A 88 16.03 -9.01 18.06
C ILE A 88 16.71 -10.39 18.02
N VAL A 89 15.92 -11.46 17.97
CA VAL A 89 16.44 -12.85 17.92
C VAL A 89 17.35 -13.02 16.70
N ALA A 90 16.90 -12.64 15.51
CA ALA A 90 17.68 -12.77 14.29
C ALA A 90 19.02 -12.00 14.34
N LYS A 91 19.04 -10.81 14.97
CA LYS A 91 20.27 -10.02 15.14
C LYS A 91 21.20 -10.62 16.17
N GLN A 92 20.68 -11.12 17.30
CA GLN A 92 21.47 -11.84 18.31
C GLN A 92 22.17 -13.05 17.69
N THR A 93 21.46 -13.88 16.93
CA THR A 93 22.06 -15.04 16.24
C THR A 93 23.15 -14.62 15.26
N LYS A 94 22.95 -13.54 14.49
CA LYS A 94 23.96 -13.02 13.55
C LYS A 94 25.20 -12.48 14.27
N ILE A 95 25.01 -11.80 15.40
CA ILE A 95 26.11 -11.32 16.24
C ILE A 95 26.92 -12.51 16.76
N GLN A 96 26.26 -13.52 17.31
CA GLN A 96 26.93 -14.71 17.85
C GLN A 96 27.77 -15.41 16.78
N LYS A 97 27.17 -15.70 15.61
CA LYS A 97 27.90 -16.32 14.48
C LYS A 97 29.11 -15.49 14.05
N ALA A 98 28.98 -14.15 14.00
CA ALA A 98 30.09 -13.28 13.63
C ALA A 98 31.19 -13.25 14.71
N GLN A 99 30.82 -13.33 16.00
CA GLN A 99 31.75 -13.44 17.12
C GLN A 99 32.52 -14.75 17.10
N ASP A 100 31.86 -15.87 16.79
CA ASP A 100 32.50 -17.19 16.70
C ASP A 100 33.56 -17.21 15.59
N VAL A 101 33.21 -16.71 14.39
CA VAL A 101 34.16 -16.60 13.27
C VAL A 101 35.33 -15.68 13.62
N LYS A 102 35.06 -14.55 14.29
CA LYS A 102 36.12 -13.65 14.75
C LYS A 102 37.06 -14.34 15.74
N ARG A 103 36.52 -15.09 16.71
CA ARG A 103 37.29 -15.83 17.71
C ARG A 103 38.17 -16.89 17.05
N GLN A 104 37.61 -17.64 16.10
CA GLN A 104 38.37 -18.63 15.34
C GLN A 104 39.51 -17.98 14.55
N ALA A 105 39.25 -16.89 13.83
CA ALA A 105 40.30 -16.18 13.09
C ALA A 105 41.41 -15.64 14.01
N GLN A 106 41.07 -15.18 15.22
CA GLN A 106 42.04 -14.75 16.23
C GLN A 106 42.89 -15.92 16.77
N GLN A 107 42.28 -17.08 17.00
CA GLN A 107 43.01 -18.30 17.40
C GLN A 107 43.96 -18.77 16.29
N GLU A 108 43.48 -18.80 15.04
CA GLU A 108 44.31 -19.15 13.88
C GLU A 108 45.47 -18.18 13.66
N LEU A 109 45.27 -16.89 13.96
CA LEU A 109 46.34 -15.89 13.92
C LEU A 109 47.41 -16.20 14.99
N LYS A 110 46.99 -16.48 16.23
CA LYS A 110 47.89 -16.77 17.34
C LYS A 110 48.72 -18.03 17.08
N HIS A 111 48.07 -19.15 16.76
CA HIS A 111 48.77 -20.40 16.45
C HIS A 111 49.64 -20.29 15.19
N GLY A 112 49.15 -19.56 14.18
CA GLY A 112 49.94 -19.30 12.98
C GLY A 112 51.21 -18.51 13.27
N GLN A 113 51.15 -17.57 14.22
CA GLN A 113 52.28 -16.73 14.61
C GLN A 113 53.35 -17.54 15.35
N GLU A 114 52.93 -18.42 16.26
CA GLU A 114 53.80 -19.38 16.96
C GLU A 114 54.53 -20.28 15.93
N SER A 115 53.78 -20.92 15.04
CA SER A 115 54.34 -21.78 13.99
C SER A 115 55.28 -21.04 13.03
N TYR A 116 54.91 -19.82 12.61
CA TYR A 116 55.79 -18.98 11.79
C TYR A 116 57.09 -18.65 12.50
N HIS A 117 57.03 -18.31 13.79
CA HIS A 117 58.20 -17.96 14.57
C HIS A 117 59.18 -19.13 14.68
N GLU A 118 58.68 -20.33 14.98
CA GLU A 118 59.49 -21.57 15.04
C GLU A 118 60.18 -21.88 13.71
N ILE A 119 59.41 -21.87 12.61
CA ILE A 119 59.95 -22.18 11.26
C ILE A 119 60.96 -21.11 10.84
N SER A 120 60.68 -19.84 11.13
CA SER A 120 61.57 -18.72 10.82
C SER A 120 62.88 -18.84 11.60
N GLN A 121 62.82 -19.08 12.91
CA GLN A 121 64.01 -19.28 13.75
C GLN A 121 64.86 -20.47 13.27
N LYS A 122 64.23 -21.61 12.96
CA LYS A 122 64.94 -22.78 12.43
C LYS A 122 65.66 -22.46 11.13
N THR A 123 65.02 -21.72 10.23
CA THR A 123 65.61 -21.30 8.95
C THR A 123 66.74 -20.29 9.17
N GLU A 124 66.58 -19.35 10.12
CA GLU A 124 67.58 -18.36 10.52
C GLU A 124 68.85 -19.04 11.04
N ASN A 125 68.72 -20.03 11.93
CA ASN A 125 69.83 -20.78 12.49
C ASN A 125 70.60 -21.56 11.41
N GLN A 126 69.88 -22.26 10.52
CA GLN A 126 70.49 -22.94 9.37
C GLN A 126 71.25 -21.99 8.44
N LEU A 127 70.76 -20.75 8.29
CA LEU A 127 71.39 -19.73 7.48
C LEU A 127 72.67 -19.18 8.15
N LYS A 128 72.66 -19.02 9.48
CA LYS A 128 73.85 -18.68 10.28
C LYS A 128 74.92 -19.77 10.16
N ASP A 129 74.56 -21.04 10.26
CA ASP A 129 75.49 -22.17 10.15
C ASP A 129 76.16 -22.23 8.77
N VAL A 130 75.39 -22.06 7.69
CA VAL A 130 75.98 -22.02 6.34
C VAL A 130 76.88 -20.80 6.15
N THR A 131 76.50 -19.66 6.75
CA THR A 131 77.28 -18.42 6.64
C THR A 131 78.59 -18.49 7.42
N SER A 132 78.61 -19.15 8.59
CA SER A 132 79.85 -19.37 9.36
C SER A 132 80.81 -20.31 8.61
N LEU A 133 80.30 -21.39 8.01
CA LEU A 133 81.10 -22.31 7.17
C LEU A 133 81.71 -21.62 5.95
N LEU A 134 80.96 -20.74 5.29
CA LEU A 134 81.46 -19.93 4.17
C LEU A 134 82.60 -18.98 4.57
N ARG A 135 82.58 -18.44 5.80
CA ARG A 135 83.66 -17.59 6.33
C ARG A 135 84.95 -18.37 6.60
N GLN A 136 84.83 -19.65 6.96
CA GLN A 136 85.98 -20.50 7.32
C GLN A 136 86.69 -21.14 6.11
N ALA A 137 85.99 -21.36 5.00
CA ALA A 137 86.55 -22.05 3.82
C ALA A 137 86.09 -21.43 2.48
N PRO A 138 86.66 -20.28 2.07
CA PRO A 138 86.23 -19.53 0.88
C PRO A 138 86.57 -20.19 -0.48
N THR A 139 87.35 -21.26 -0.50
CA THR A 139 87.86 -21.91 -1.72
C THR A 139 87.08 -23.15 -2.19
N ARG A 140 86.08 -23.65 -1.42
CA ARG A 140 85.20 -24.79 -1.78
C ARG A 140 83.71 -24.41 -1.74
N THR A 141 83.31 -23.42 -2.54
CA THR A 141 82.15 -22.57 -2.20
C THR A 141 80.87 -22.79 -3.00
N ALA A 142 80.91 -23.38 -4.21
CA ALA A 142 79.73 -23.43 -5.08
C ALA A 142 78.50 -24.11 -4.42
N ARG A 143 78.70 -25.26 -3.75
CA ARG A 143 77.61 -25.98 -3.05
C ARG A 143 77.08 -25.23 -1.83
N LEU A 144 77.96 -24.56 -1.07
CA LEU A 144 77.58 -23.79 0.12
C LEU A 144 76.83 -22.50 -0.26
N LEU A 145 77.29 -21.80 -1.30
CA LEU A 145 76.58 -20.64 -1.87
C LEU A 145 75.20 -21.03 -2.41
N GLN A 146 75.10 -22.18 -3.11
CA GLN A 146 73.81 -22.70 -3.56
C GLN A 146 72.88 -23.01 -2.38
N ARG A 147 73.40 -23.63 -1.31
CA ARG A 147 72.62 -23.92 -0.09
C ARG A 147 72.17 -22.64 0.62
N GLN A 148 73.02 -21.62 0.70
CA GLN A 148 72.68 -20.32 1.27
C GLN A 148 71.56 -19.64 0.47
N SER A 149 71.68 -19.61 -0.87
CA SER A 149 70.64 -19.07 -1.76
C SER A 149 69.30 -19.80 -1.59
N LYS A 150 69.32 -21.12 -1.37
CA LYS A 150 68.14 -21.93 -1.10
C LYS A 150 67.47 -21.51 0.22
N PHE A 151 68.24 -21.31 1.28
CA PHE A 151 67.70 -20.86 2.56
C PHE A 151 67.17 -19.42 2.53
N PHE A 152 67.82 -18.50 1.80
CA PHE A 152 67.27 -17.17 1.56
C PHE A 152 65.91 -17.22 0.85
N ARG A 153 65.82 -17.97 -0.25
CA ARG A 153 64.54 -18.19 -0.96
C ARG A 153 63.49 -18.85 -0.08
N GLN A 154 63.88 -19.76 0.80
CA GLN A 154 62.98 -20.41 1.75
C GLN A 154 62.44 -19.40 2.79
N LYS A 155 63.33 -18.60 3.40
CA LYS A 155 62.96 -17.54 4.36
C LYS A 155 61.96 -16.56 3.74
N GLU A 156 62.26 -16.09 2.54
CA GLU A 156 61.38 -15.18 1.80
C GLU A 156 60.02 -15.83 1.49
N LYS A 157 59.99 -17.08 1.02
CA LYS A 157 58.73 -17.80 0.77
C LYS A 157 57.89 -17.97 2.03
N ILE A 158 58.51 -18.27 3.17
CA ILE A 158 57.81 -18.43 4.45
C ILE A 158 57.23 -17.08 4.90
N ALA A 159 58.03 -16.01 4.84
CA ALA A 159 57.58 -14.65 5.19
C ALA A 159 56.42 -14.19 4.29
N GLN A 160 56.50 -14.41 2.98
CA GLN A 160 55.45 -14.05 2.02
C GLN A 160 54.16 -14.85 2.25
N ARG A 161 54.26 -16.16 2.51
CA ARG A 161 53.09 -16.99 2.85
C ARG A 161 52.43 -16.54 4.15
N TRP A 162 53.24 -16.23 5.15
CA TRP A 162 52.75 -15.73 6.44
C TRP A 162 52.07 -14.38 6.28
N LEU A 163 52.67 -13.43 5.57
CA LEU A 163 52.09 -12.12 5.27
C LEU A 163 50.73 -12.23 4.57
N LYS A 164 50.61 -13.12 3.57
CA LYS A 164 49.33 -13.38 2.90
C LYS A 164 48.28 -13.97 3.84
N LYS A 165 48.68 -14.85 4.76
CA LYS A 165 47.76 -15.44 5.75
C LYS A 165 47.32 -14.41 6.79
N THR A 166 48.24 -13.61 7.32
CA THR A 166 47.93 -12.59 8.34
C THR A 166 47.06 -11.48 7.79
N THR A 167 47.34 -10.99 6.59
CA THR A 167 46.51 -9.97 5.92
C THR A 167 45.07 -10.47 5.75
N LYS A 168 44.88 -11.71 5.30
CA LYS A 168 43.54 -12.33 5.17
C LYS A 168 42.82 -12.52 6.52
N LEU A 169 43.53 -12.97 7.55
CA LEU A 169 42.94 -13.15 8.88
C LEU A 169 42.57 -11.81 9.51
N ASN A 170 43.45 -10.81 9.40
CA ASN A 170 43.20 -9.47 9.91
C ASN A 170 42.04 -8.79 9.18
N SER A 171 41.93 -8.93 7.85
CA SER A 171 40.79 -8.41 7.10
C SER A 171 39.48 -9.06 7.57
N THR A 172 39.48 -10.38 7.76
CA THR A 172 38.33 -11.12 8.29
C THR A 172 37.93 -10.61 9.68
N ILE A 173 38.89 -10.41 10.58
CA ILE A 173 38.64 -9.90 11.94
C ILE A 173 38.05 -8.48 11.90
N GLN A 174 38.57 -7.62 11.03
CA GLN A 174 38.06 -6.26 10.84
C GLN A 174 36.63 -6.27 10.29
N GLU A 175 36.37 -7.01 9.22
CA GLU A 175 35.05 -7.18 8.62
C GLU A 175 34.02 -7.67 9.64
N LYS A 176 34.35 -8.73 10.39
CA LYS A 176 33.44 -9.25 11.43
C LYS A 176 33.24 -8.25 12.56
N THR A 177 34.26 -7.48 12.94
CA THR A 177 34.13 -6.45 13.98
C THR A 177 33.18 -5.33 13.55
N VAL A 178 33.28 -4.86 12.30
CA VAL A 178 32.35 -3.87 11.74
C VAL A 178 30.94 -4.42 11.67
N LEU A 179 30.78 -5.67 11.20
CA LEU A 179 29.49 -6.34 11.11
C LEU A 179 28.82 -6.48 12.48
N ILE A 180 29.56 -6.91 13.51
CA ILE A 180 29.07 -7.02 14.89
C ILE A 180 28.57 -5.66 15.37
N ARG A 181 29.38 -4.59 15.24
CA ARG A 181 28.98 -3.23 15.65
C ARG A 181 27.70 -2.77 14.96
N SER A 182 27.58 -3.00 13.66
CA SER A 182 26.38 -2.67 12.88
C SER A 182 25.14 -3.42 13.39
N HIS A 183 25.26 -4.73 13.61
CA HIS A 183 24.16 -5.53 14.16
C HIS A 183 23.81 -5.15 15.60
N GLN A 184 24.79 -4.79 16.42
CA GLN A 184 24.56 -4.33 17.80
C GLN A 184 23.78 -3.01 17.83
N LYS A 185 24.12 -2.06 16.95
CA LYS A 185 23.35 -0.81 16.80
C LYS A 185 21.90 -1.10 16.41
N SER A 186 21.68 -1.99 15.45
CA SER A 186 20.34 -2.39 15.01
C SER A 186 19.56 -3.11 16.11
N LEU A 187 20.23 -3.95 16.92
CA LEU A 187 19.64 -4.64 18.05
C LEU A 187 19.20 -3.65 19.13
N ASN A 188 20.06 -2.71 19.52
CA ASN A 188 19.75 -1.68 20.50
C ASN A 188 18.56 -0.82 20.04
N GLN A 189 18.51 -0.46 18.76
CA GLN A 189 17.37 0.26 18.18
C GLN A 189 16.08 -0.55 18.26
N ALA A 190 16.11 -1.85 17.97
CA ALA A 190 14.93 -2.71 18.06
C ALA A 190 14.46 -2.85 19.52
N GLN A 191 15.37 -3.03 20.47
CA GLN A 191 15.07 -3.08 21.89
C GLN A 191 14.49 -1.76 22.42
N THR A 192 15.05 -0.63 22.01
CA THR A 192 14.53 0.70 22.38
C THR A 192 13.15 0.94 21.79
N LYS A 193 12.88 0.48 20.56
CA LYS A 193 11.53 0.54 19.97
C LYS A 193 10.56 -0.36 20.72
N LEU A 194 11.00 -1.54 21.13
CA LEU A 194 10.20 -2.49 21.90
C LEU A 194 9.82 -1.92 23.27
N SER A 195 10.77 -1.30 23.98
CA SER A 195 10.52 -0.68 25.29
C SER A 195 9.65 0.57 25.22
N LYS A 196 9.55 1.22 24.06
CA LYS A 196 8.72 2.40 23.82
C LYS A 196 7.34 2.07 23.26
N LEU A 197 7.04 0.80 22.96
CA LEU A 197 5.72 0.42 22.49
C LEU A 197 4.70 0.62 23.63
N PRO A 198 3.61 1.36 23.40
CA PRO A 198 2.56 1.52 24.39
C PRO A 198 1.88 0.17 24.62
N VAL A 199 1.97 -0.36 25.85
CA VAL A 199 1.40 -1.67 26.22
C VAL A 199 -0.14 -1.60 26.31
N GLU A 200 -0.68 -0.41 26.53
CA GLU A 200 -2.09 -0.17 26.85
C GLU A 200 -2.88 0.52 25.71
N GLU A 201 -2.29 0.67 24.52
CA GLU A 201 -3.00 1.32 23.41
C GLU A 201 -4.17 0.46 22.94
N ARG A 202 -5.39 0.96 23.17
CA ARG A 202 -6.62 0.31 22.75
C ARG A 202 -6.84 0.52 21.25
N LEU A 203 -7.30 -0.53 20.57
CA LEU A 203 -7.68 -0.44 19.16
C LEU A 203 -9.21 -0.37 19.08
N TYR A 204 -9.70 0.67 18.41
CA TYR A 204 -11.12 0.82 18.15
C TYR A 204 -11.42 0.51 16.68
N GLU A 205 -12.53 -0.18 16.46
CA GLU A 205 -13.11 -0.36 15.13
C GLU A 205 -14.39 0.47 15.02
N ILE A 206 -14.53 1.21 13.94
CA ILE A 206 -15.75 1.96 13.63
C ILE A 206 -16.68 1.02 12.88
N ASP A 207 -17.85 0.75 13.45
CA ASP A 207 -18.89 -0.01 12.77
C ASP A 207 -19.58 0.87 11.72
N THR A 208 -19.15 0.73 10.46
CA THR A 208 -19.72 1.45 9.31
C THR A 208 -20.93 0.75 8.69
N SER A 209 -21.38 -0.39 9.25
CA SER A 209 -22.47 -1.18 8.64
C SER A 209 -23.76 -0.38 8.51
N LYS A 210 -24.07 0.39 9.56
CA LYS A 210 -25.24 1.29 9.57
C LYS A 210 -25.11 2.39 8.52
N ASP A 211 -23.93 2.99 8.38
CA ASP A 211 -23.70 4.04 7.37
C ASP A 211 -23.86 3.49 5.95
N GLN A 212 -23.33 2.30 5.68
CA GLN A 212 -23.49 1.64 4.39
C GLN A 212 -24.96 1.31 4.09
N PHE A 213 -25.69 0.80 5.08
CA PHE A 213 -27.11 0.50 4.94
C PHE A 213 -27.93 1.77 4.70
N MET A 214 -27.70 2.81 5.51
CA MET A 214 -28.37 4.11 5.35
C MET A 214 -28.08 4.72 3.99
N THR A 215 -26.81 4.75 3.55
CA THR A 215 -26.41 5.24 2.23
C THR A 215 -27.16 4.51 1.11
N ASN A 216 -27.29 3.17 1.20
CA ASN A 216 -28.01 2.39 0.19
C ASN A 216 -29.50 2.75 0.15
N LEU A 217 -30.15 2.89 1.31
CA LEU A 217 -31.56 3.30 1.39
C LEU A 217 -31.78 4.70 0.85
N GLU A 218 -30.89 5.62 1.19
CA GLU A 218 -30.83 7.01 0.76
C GLU A 218 -30.70 7.13 -0.78
N VAL A 219 -29.81 6.34 -1.37
CA VAL A 219 -29.65 6.25 -2.83
C VAL A 219 -30.90 5.66 -3.48
N ALA A 220 -31.45 4.58 -2.93
CA ALA A 220 -32.66 3.95 -3.45
C ALA A 220 -33.86 4.90 -3.42
N LEU A 221 -34.05 5.61 -2.31
CA LEU A 221 -35.10 6.62 -2.14
C LEU A 221 -34.97 7.74 -3.16
N THR A 222 -33.75 8.21 -3.43
CA THR A 222 -33.55 9.27 -4.42
C THR A 222 -33.82 8.77 -5.83
N ASN A 223 -33.37 7.57 -6.18
CA ASN A 223 -33.66 6.99 -7.49
C ASN A 223 -35.18 6.86 -7.69
N ALA A 224 -35.92 6.48 -6.65
CA ALA A 224 -37.37 6.44 -6.68
C ALA A 224 -38.00 7.84 -6.85
N ASP A 225 -37.51 8.86 -6.15
CA ASP A 225 -37.97 10.26 -6.30
C ASP A 225 -37.71 10.79 -7.72
N LEU A 226 -36.52 10.58 -8.27
CA LEU A 226 -36.16 11.00 -9.62
C LEU A 226 -37.04 10.33 -10.67
N TYR A 227 -37.21 9.02 -10.57
CA TYR A 227 -38.12 8.27 -11.45
C TYR A 227 -39.55 8.81 -11.33
N PHE A 228 -40.02 9.05 -10.10
CA PHE A 228 -41.37 9.55 -9.87
C PHE A 228 -41.57 10.95 -10.47
N LYS A 229 -40.61 11.86 -10.28
CA LYS A 229 -40.59 13.20 -10.88
C LYS A 229 -40.61 13.14 -12.39
N GLU A 230 -39.80 12.28 -12.99
CA GLU A 230 -39.68 12.17 -14.44
C GLU A 230 -40.98 11.71 -15.10
N HIS A 231 -41.65 10.71 -14.51
CA HIS A 231 -42.78 10.03 -15.14
C HIS A 231 -44.16 10.54 -14.70
N PHE A 232 -44.30 11.00 -13.46
CA PHE A 232 -45.63 11.28 -12.87
C PHE A 232 -45.86 12.74 -12.50
N LEU A 233 -44.82 13.59 -12.45
CA LEU A 233 -44.97 15.02 -12.13
C LEU A 233 -44.96 15.94 -13.36
N PRO A 234 -45.68 17.08 -13.30
CA PRO A 234 -45.62 18.11 -14.33
C PRO A 234 -44.22 18.74 -14.43
N PRO A 235 -43.83 19.29 -15.61
CA PRO A 235 -42.50 19.88 -15.84
C PRO A 235 -42.06 20.91 -14.79
N ALA A 236 -42.99 21.72 -14.28
CA ALA A 236 -42.73 22.73 -13.26
C ALA A 236 -42.15 22.12 -11.97
N TYR A 237 -42.59 20.92 -11.59
CA TYR A 237 -42.23 20.27 -10.33
C TYR A 237 -41.05 19.30 -10.43
N LYS A 238 -40.58 18.97 -11.65
CA LYS A 238 -39.45 18.03 -11.85
C LYS A 238 -38.12 18.54 -11.28
N ARG A 239 -37.98 19.86 -11.13
CA ARG A 239 -36.76 20.52 -10.65
C ARG A 239 -36.77 20.82 -9.15
N TYR A 240 -37.87 20.54 -8.46
CA TYR A 240 -38.00 20.78 -7.03
C TYR A 240 -37.13 19.77 -6.25
N ASP A 241 -36.65 20.20 -5.09
CA ASP A 241 -35.86 19.33 -4.20
C ASP A 241 -36.73 18.22 -3.59
N PHE A 242 -36.08 17.22 -2.99
CA PHE A 242 -36.81 16.10 -2.38
C PHE A 242 -37.68 16.58 -1.21
N LYS A 243 -37.16 17.49 -0.37
CA LYS A 243 -37.87 17.99 0.81
C LYS A 243 -39.21 18.64 0.43
N THR A 244 -39.22 19.49 -0.58
CA THR A 244 -40.46 20.16 -1.00
C THR A 244 -41.45 19.16 -1.60
N ILE A 245 -41.02 18.23 -2.45
CA ILE A 245 -41.93 17.20 -2.99
C ILE A 245 -42.42 16.24 -1.91
N ARG A 246 -41.58 15.93 -0.91
CA ARG A 246 -41.98 15.13 0.24
C ARG A 246 -43.06 15.84 1.05
N ASP A 247 -42.84 17.09 1.41
CA ASP A 247 -43.76 17.85 2.25
C ASP A 247 -45.08 18.12 1.53
N ILE A 248 -45.04 18.35 0.21
CA ILE A 248 -46.23 18.45 -0.61
C ILE A 248 -46.88 17.07 -0.75
N LEU A 249 -46.25 16.09 -1.41
CA LEU A 249 -46.89 14.83 -1.84
C LEU A 249 -46.62 13.62 -0.95
N TYR A 250 -45.36 13.31 -0.64
CA TYR A 250 -45.02 12.01 -0.01
C TYR A 250 -45.48 11.89 1.45
N ALA A 251 -45.57 13.01 2.17
CA ALA A 251 -46.08 13.06 3.52
C ALA A 251 -47.62 13.05 3.58
N GLN A 252 -48.29 13.16 2.42
CA GLN A 252 -49.74 13.23 2.37
C GLN A 252 -50.37 11.89 2.74
N SER A 253 -51.35 11.94 3.62
CA SER A 253 -52.11 10.77 4.00
C SER A 253 -52.88 10.21 2.80
N GLY A 254 -52.89 8.89 2.65
CA GLY A 254 -53.57 8.21 1.55
C GLY A 254 -53.81 6.74 1.83
N THR A 255 -54.30 6.04 0.81
CA THR A 255 -54.50 4.59 0.83
C THR A 255 -53.90 4.00 -0.43
N VAL A 256 -53.11 2.95 -0.26
CA VAL A 256 -52.55 2.16 -1.35
C VAL A 256 -53.32 0.84 -1.40
N ARG A 257 -53.84 0.49 -2.58
CA ARG A 257 -54.44 -0.82 -2.85
C ARG A 257 -53.55 -1.55 -3.84
N GLN A 258 -52.94 -2.63 -3.38
CA GLN A 258 -52.09 -3.48 -4.20
C GLN A 258 -52.84 -4.77 -4.55
N THR A 259 -52.83 -5.11 -5.83
CA THR A 259 -53.34 -6.39 -6.36
C THR A 259 -52.24 -7.07 -7.17
N LEU A 260 -52.46 -8.33 -7.58
CA LEU A 260 -51.52 -9.05 -8.46
C LEU A 260 -51.31 -8.38 -9.84
N LYS A 261 -52.18 -7.43 -10.23
CA LYS A 261 -52.18 -6.82 -11.57
C LYS A 261 -51.85 -5.33 -11.57
N GLU A 262 -52.01 -4.64 -10.45
CA GLU A 262 -51.81 -3.19 -10.37
C GLU A 262 -51.67 -2.70 -8.92
N ILE A 263 -50.98 -1.56 -8.77
CA ILE A 263 -50.95 -0.74 -7.57
C ILE A 263 -51.76 0.53 -7.83
N LYS A 264 -52.77 0.77 -7.01
CA LYS A 264 -53.60 1.99 -7.04
C LYS A 264 -53.36 2.84 -5.80
N VAL A 265 -53.11 4.13 -6.02
CA VAL A 265 -52.87 5.12 -4.97
C VAL A 265 -54.01 6.12 -4.91
N PHE A 266 -54.52 6.37 -3.70
CA PHE A 266 -55.55 7.35 -3.40
C PHE A 266 -55.04 8.30 -2.32
N LEU A 267 -54.87 9.57 -2.63
CA LEU A 267 -54.43 10.58 -1.66
C LEU A 267 -55.64 11.31 -1.07
N LYS A 268 -55.56 11.68 0.21
CA LYS A 268 -56.57 12.54 0.85
C LYS A 268 -56.49 13.95 0.26
N PRO A 269 -57.62 14.70 0.25
CA PRO A 269 -57.62 16.05 -0.27
C PRO A 269 -56.83 17.02 0.64
N TYR A 270 -56.17 18.01 0.05
CA TYR A 270 -55.62 19.17 0.75
C TYR A 270 -56.76 20.14 1.02
N ALA A 271 -57.04 20.42 2.29
CA ALA A 271 -58.11 21.33 2.67
C ALA A 271 -57.74 22.81 2.45
N GLN A 272 -56.45 23.15 2.49
CA GLN A 272 -55.98 24.55 2.59
C GLN A 272 -55.17 25.01 1.38
N GLU A 273 -54.65 24.11 0.55
CA GLU A 273 -53.71 24.44 -0.53
C GLU A 273 -54.19 23.87 -1.88
N PRO A 274 -54.98 24.65 -2.67
CA PRO A 274 -55.57 24.19 -3.93
C PRO A 274 -54.55 23.78 -4.99
N GLU A 275 -53.37 24.43 -5.00
CA GLU A 275 -52.28 24.10 -5.92
C GLU A 275 -51.68 22.72 -5.62
N HIS A 276 -51.55 22.36 -4.35
CA HIS A 276 -51.07 21.04 -3.93
C HIS A 276 -52.09 19.94 -4.21
N GLN A 277 -53.38 20.26 -4.04
CA GLN A 277 -54.48 19.37 -4.46
C GLN A 277 -54.40 19.02 -5.95
N LYS A 278 -54.26 20.03 -6.82
CA LYS A 278 -54.14 19.81 -8.27
C LYS A 278 -52.93 18.94 -8.62
N LEU A 279 -51.80 19.18 -7.97
CA LEU A 279 -50.58 18.39 -8.18
C LEU A 279 -50.77 16.93 -7.75
N ALA A 280 -51.35 16.70 -6.57
CA ALA A 280 -51.59 15.36 -6.03
C ALA A 280 -52.57 14.55 -6.88
N GLU A 281 -53.66 15.18 -7.34
CA GLU A 281 -54.61 14.57 -8.27
C GLU A 281 -53.94 14.22 -9.60
N TYR A 282 -53.14 15.13 -10.15
CA TYR A 282 -52.41 14.89 -11.38
C TYR A 282 -51.46 13.68 -11.24
N ALA A 283 -50.66 13.67 -10.17
CA ALA A 283 -49.67 12.62 -9.92
C ALA A 283 -50.34 11.26 -9.69
N ALA A 284 -51.37 11.20 -8.84
CA ALA A 284 -52.11 9.97 -8.55
C ALA A 284 -52.81 9.42 -9.81
N ARG A 285 -53.43 10.30 -10.61
CA ARG A 285 -54.05 9.92 -11.88
C ARG A 285 -53.02 9.34 -12.85
N LYS A 286 -51.87 10.01 -13.03
CA LYS A 286 -50.80 9.54 -13.91
C LYS A 286 -50.19 8.22 -13.45
N PHE A 287 -49.98 8.06 -12.14
CA PHE A 287 -49.46 6.83 -11.57
C PHE A 287 -50.42 5.65 -11.79
N ASN A 288 -51.70 5.84 -11.46
CA ASN A 288 -52.71 4.79 -11.62
C ASN A 288 -52.95 4.42 -13.10
N GLN A 289 -52.83 5.38 -14.03
CA GLN A 289 -52.90 5.13 -15.47
C GLN A 289 -51.72 4.32 -16.00
N ALA A 290 -50.55 4.40 -15.36
CA ALA A 290 -49.37 3.66 -15.78
C ALA A 290 -49.40 2.18 -15.40
N GLN A 291 -50.44 1.72 -14.67
CA GLN A 291 -50.66 0.31 -14.29
C GLN A 291 -49.40 -0.34 -13.70
N VAL A 292 -48.73 0.36 -12.80
CA VAL A 292 -47.52 -0.13 -12.15
C VAL A 292 -47.84 -1.39 -11.34
N TYR A 293 -47.05 -2.45 -11.51
CA TYR A 293 -47.17 -3.70 -10.75
C TYR A 293 -45.78 -4.16 -10.27
N THR A 294 -45.77 -4.91 -9.17
CA THR A 294 -44.57 -5.58 -8.64
C THR A 294 -44.58 -7.02 -9.12
N SER A 295 -43.64 -7.41 -9.98
CA SER A 295 -43.40 -8.80 -10.39
C SER A 295 -42.80 -9.64 -9.28
#